data_AF-A0A1G5AGG3-F1
#
_entry.id   AF-A0A1G5AGG3-F1
#
_cell.length_a   1.000
_cell.length_b   1.000
_cell.length_c   1.000
_cell.angle_alpha   90.00
_cell.angle_beta   90.00
_cell.angle_gamma   90.00
#
_symmetry.space_group_name_H-M   'P 1'
#
loop_
_entity.id
_entity.type
_entity.pdbx_description
1 polymer ?
#
loop_
_entity_poly.entity_id
_entity_poly.type
_entity_poly.pdbx_seq_one_letter_code
_entity_poly.pdbx_strand_id
1 'polypeptide(L)'
;MTTADKEPNTTTKNAKSPLPAADLKAFGAFIAEFKNESDRAAVILGAAKLDVMLYQLLQNTLRPNTAKNDELLDGDSPLATFSARIGLCHRLGLIDDNFCRALHMIRKIRNSFAHEIGGISLESGAHRDRIRELIGPLRGNKAFDTLTEGSFGEHPGTAGQFRSAVALAAIRLEGACRNALQIEGSPYSLLPKNFKQSATDSDAAP
;
A
#
# COMPACT_ATOMS: atom_id res chain seq x y z
N MET A 1 -5.46 26.29 45.54
CA MET A 1 -4.22 26.56 44.77
C MET A 1 -3.26 25.42 45.07
N THR A 2 -2.84 24.52 44.19
CA THR A 2 -3.14 24.19 42.79
C THR A 2 -2.59 22.77 42.66
N THR A 3 -3.44 21.77 42.40
CA THR A 3 -2.99 20.42 42.08
C THR A 3 -2.45 20.46 40.66
N ALA A 4 -1.16 20.22 40.50
CA ALA A 4 -0.51 20.12 39.21
C ALA A 4 -1.01 18.88 38.47
N ASP A 5 -1.79 19.10 37.42
CA ASP A 5 -2.10 18.11 36.40
C ASP A 5 -0.79 17.62 35.77
N LYS A 6 -0.56 16.32 35.88
CA LYS A 6 0.52 15.63 35.21
C LYS A 6 -0.01 15.20 33.85
N GLU A 7 0.15 16.05 32.85
CA GLU A 7 -0.07 15.68 31.44
C GLU A 7 0.79 14.46 31.07
N PRO A 8 0.25 13.44 30.39
CA PRO A 8 1.07 12.38 29.83
C PRO A 8 1.83 12.90 28.61
N ASN A 9 3.14 12.98 28.80
CA ASN A 9 4.19 13.24 27.81
C ASN A 9 4.02 12.38 26.54
N THR A 10 3.43 12.95 25.49
CA THR A 10 3.42 12.41 24.13
C THR A 10 4.57 13.00 23.31
N THR A 11 5.81 12.61 23.64
CA THR A 11 6.98 12.96 22.83
C THR A 11 7.54 11.72 22.13
N THR A 12 7.16 11.60 20.85
CA THR A 12 8.07 11.46 19.69
C THR A 12 9.17 10.41 19.75
N LYS A 13 9.18 9.49 18.78
CA LYS A 13 10.35 9.14 17.93
C LYS A 13 10.01 7.96 17.01
N ASN A 14 9.84 8.22 15.72
CA ASN A 14 10.25 7.26 14.69
C ASN A 14 10.94 8.04 13.57
N ALA A 15 12.17 8.44 13.87
CA ALA A 15 13.09 8.98 12.89
C ALA A 15 13.55 7.82 11.98
N LYS A 16 13.15 7.90 10.71
CA LYS A 16 13.79 7.38 9.50
C LYS A 16 15.10 6.60 9.75
N SER A 17 15.02 5.32 10.06
CA SER A 17 16.17 4.43 9.88
C SER A 17 16.39 4.18 8.39
N PRO A 18 17.65 4.14 7.91
CA PRO A 18 17.96 3.73 6.55
C PRO A 18 17.30 2.38 6.24
N LEU A 19 16.87 2.19 4.99
CA LEU A 19 16.33 0.92 4.54
C LEU A 19 17.37 -0.19 4.85
N PRO A 20 17.01 -1.30 5.52
CA PRO A 20 17.94 -2.40 5.81
C PRO A 20 18.67 -2.90 4.57
N ALA A 21 19.89 -3.43 4.72
CA ALA A 21 20.72 -3.86 3.59
C ALA A 21 20.03 -4.93 2.71
N ALA A 22 19.24 -5.82 3.31
CA ALA A 22 18.48 -6.84 2.59
C ALA A 22 17.40 -6.21 1.70
N ASP A 23 16.69 -5.22 2.23
CA ASP A 23 15.62 -4.49 1.54
C ASP A 23 16.19 -3.60 0.42
N LEU A 24 17.34 -2.94 0.66
CA LEU A 24 18.10 -2.23 -0.39
C LEU A 24 18.48 -3.16 -1.55
N LYS A 25 18.90 -4.39 -1.24
CA LYS A 25 19.24 -5.39 -2.26
C LYS A 25 17.99 -5.85 -3.02
N ALA A 26 16.88 -6.13 -2.32
CA ALA A 26 15.62 -6.52 -2.92
C ALA A 26 15.05 -5.40 -3.81
N PHE A 27 15.13 -4.17 -3.36
CA PHE A 27 14.75 -2.99 -4.13
C PHE A 27 15.64 -2.80 -5.36
N GLY A 28 16.96 -2.93 -5.22
CA GLY A 28 17.89 -2.87 -6.35
C GLY A 28 17.62 -3.95 -7.40
N ALA A 29 17.32 -5.18 -6.96
CA ALA A 29 16.93 -6.27 -7.85
C ALA A 29 15.61 -5.96 -8.59
N PHE A 30 14.60 -5.46 -7.86
CA PHE A 30 13.34 -5.02 -8.46
C PHE A 30 13.58 -3.94 -9.51
N ILE A 31 14.37 -2.90 -9.22
CA ILE A 31 14.67 -1.83 -10.20
C ILE A 31 15.40 -2.39 -11.43
N ALA A 32 16.36 -3.29 -11.25
CA ALA A 32 17.12 -3.87 -12.35
C ALA A 32 16.24 -4.73 -13.27
N GLU A 33 15.36 -5.56 -12.71
CA GLU A 33 14.37 -6.34 -13.46
C GLU A 33 13.39 -5.39 -14.17
N PHE A 34 12.81 -4.46 -13.39
CA PHE A 34 11.81 -3.52 -13.87
C PHE A 34 12.34 -2.56 -14.94
N LYS A 35 13.65 -2.27 -14.96
CA LYS A 35 14.28 -1.44 -16.00
C LYS A 35 14.24 -2.12 -17.37
N ASN A 36 14.40 -3.43 -17.45
CA ASN A 36 14.58 -4.12 -18.73
C ASN A 36 13.26 -4.61 -19.36
N GLU A 37 12.15 -4.41 -18.67
CA GLU A 37 10.84 -4.88 -19.11
C GLU A 37 10.23 -4.04 -20.24
N SER A 38 9.42 -4.68 -21.08
CA SER A 38 8.54 -3.96 -22.03
C SER A 38 7.56 -3.05 -21.30
N ASP A 39 7.00 -2.03 -21.97
CA ASP A 39 5.97 -1.15 -21.39
C ASP A 39 4.82 -1.94 -20.77
N ARG A 40 4.33 -2.97 -21.49
CA ARG A 40 3.25 -3.83 -21.02
C ARG A 40 3.64 -4.61 -19.77
N ALA A 41 4.82 -5.23 -19.78
CA ALA A 41 5.30 -5.98 -18.63
C ALA A 41 5.52 -5.06 -17.42
N ALA A 42 6.13 -3.89 -17.61
CA ALA A 42 6.35 -2.90 -16.55
C ALA A 42 5.04 -2.43 -15.91
N VAL A 43 4.01 -2.15 -16.72
CA VAL A 43 2.71 -1.74 -16.20
C VAL A 43 2.06 -2.86 -15.39
N ILE A 44 2.08 -4.10 -15.88
CA ILE A 44 1.44 -5.24 -15.24
C ILE A 44 2.19 -5.62 -13.95
N LEU A 45 3.51 -5.82 -14.03
CA LEU A 45 4.36 -6.20 -12.90
C LEU A 45 4.39 -5.10 -11.83
N GLY A 46 4.50 -3.84 -12.24
CA GLY A 46 4.50 -2.70 -11.34
C GLY A 46 3.21 -2.59 -10.53
N ALA A 47 2.06 -2.68 -11.21
CA ALA A 47 0.76 -2.67 -10.52
C ALA A 47 0.56 -3.89 -9.61
N ALA A 48 0.97 -5.09 -10.05
CA ALA A 48 0.89 -6.30 -9.24
C ALA A 48 1.75 -6.19 -7.97
N LYS A 49 2.96 -5.64 -8.08
CA LYS A 49 3.84 -5.40 -6.94
C LYS A 49 3.19 -4.45 -5.92
N LEU A 50 2.62 -3.33 -6.38
CA LEU A 50 1.95 -2.38 -5.49
C LEU A 50 0.71 -2.99 -4.81
N ASP A 51 -0.04 -3.84 -5.52
CA ASP A 51 -1.18 -4.56 -4.95
C ASP A 51 -0.76 -5.51 -3.81
N VAL A 52 0.30 -6.30 -4.04
CA VAL A 52 0.89 -7.16 -3.00
C VAL A 52 1.36 -6.35 -1.79
N MET A 53 1.95 -5.17 -2.01
CA MET A 53 2.42 -4.33 -0.91
C MET A 53 1.27 -3.70 -0.12
N LEU A 54 0.16 -3.35 -0.77
CA LEU A 54 -1.06 -2.93 -0.05
C LEU A 54 -1.64 -4.07 0.78
N TYR A 55 -1.65 -5.29 0.24
CA TYR A 55 -2.05 -6.47 0.99
C TYR A 55 -1.18 -6.65 2.24
N GLN A 56 0.15 -6.58 2.10
CA GLN A 56 1.08 -6.66 3.23
C GLN A 56 0.86 -5.52 4.24
N LEU A 57 0.62 -4.30 3.77
CA LEU A 57 0.34 -3.16 4.64
C LEU A 57 -0.92 -3.41 5.47
N LEU A 58 -1.98 -3.95 4.85
CA LEU A 58 -3.21 -4.34 5.56
C LEU A 58 -2.95 -5.45 6.57
N GLN A 59 -2.22 -6.51 6.20
CA GLN A 59 -1.89 -7.60 7.13
C GLN A 59 -1.09 -7.12 8.34
N ASN A 60 -0.14 -6.19 8.14
CA ASN A 60 0.67 -5.64 9.23
C ASN A 60 -0.14 -4.68 10.13
N THR A 61 -1.22 -4.10 9.62
CA THR A 61 -2.04 -3.12 10.35
C THR A 61 -3.23 -3.78 11.04
N LEU A 62 -3.91 -4.73 10.38
CA LEU A 62 -5.07 -5.41 10.94
C LEU A 62 -4.65 -6.36 12.07
N ARG A 63 -5.61 -6.75 12.91
CA ARG A 63 -5.36 -7.78 13.93
C ARG A 63 -4.90 -9.08 13.25
N PRO A 64 -4.03 -9.87 13.91
CA PRO A 64 -3.57 -11.13 13.34
C PRO A 64 -4.76 -12.03 13.06
N ASN A 65 -4.85 -12.54 11.84
CA ASN A 65 -5.73 -13.63 11.54
C ASN A 65 -5.09 -14.94 12.03
N THR A 66 -5.85 -15.74 12.79
CA THR A 66 -5.39 -17.05 13.27
C THR A 66 -5.58 -18.17 12.25
N ALA A 67 -6.31 -17.92 11.17
CA ALA A 67 -6.52 -18.87 10.09
C ALA A 67 -5.36 -18.88 9.09
N LYS A 68 -5.24 -20.00 8.36
CA LYS A 68 -4.19 -20.17 7.33
C LYS A 68 -4.36 -19.22 6.14
N ASN A 69 -5.61 -18.91 5.77
CA ASN A 69 -5.96 -17.97 4.73
C ASN A 69 -6.75 -16.82 5.35
N ASP A 70 -6.57 -15.62 4.85
CA ASP A 70 -7.34 -14.44 5.22
C ASP A 70 -8.61 -14.36 4.38
N GLU A 71 -9.73 -14.83 4.92
CA GLU A 71 -11.04 -14.81 4.24
C GLU A 71 -11.49 -13.39 3.86
N LEU A 72 -10.92 -12.36 4.50
CA LEU A 72 -11.21 -10.97 4.18
C LEU A 72 -10.37 -10.47 3.00
N LEU A 73 -9.10 -10.87 2.93
CA LEU A 73 -8.11 -10.29 2.00
C LEU A 73 -7.73 -11.21 0.82
N ASP A 74 -8.05 -12.49 0.89
CA ASP A 74 -7.68 -13.54 -0.08
C ASP A 74 -8.89 -14.01 -0.92
N GLY A 75 -8.60 -14.77 -1.99
CA GLY A 75 -9.60 -15.41 -2.84
C GLY A 75 -10.51 -14.41 -3.57
N ASP A 76 -11.79 -14.75 -3.69
CA ASP A 76 -12.82 -13.92 -4.33
C ASP A 76 -13.54 -13.00 -3.33
N SER A 77 -12.86 -12.62 -2.25
CA SER A 77 -13.44 -11.78 -1.20
C SER A 77 -13.57 -10.31 -1.64
N PRO A 78 -14.48 -9.53 -1.03
CA PRO A 78 -14.69 -8.13 -1.38
C PRO A 78 -13.45 -7.24 -1.23
N LEU A 79 -12.48 -7.61 -0.38
CA LEU A 79 -11.24 -6.85 -0.17
C LEU A 79 -10.01 -7.48 -0.83
N ALA A 80 -10.16 -8.52 -1.65
CA ALA A 80 -9.06 -9.12 -2.41
C ALA A 80 -8.62 -8.30 -3.63
N THR A 81 -9.47 -7.41 -4.15
CA THR A 81 -9.13 -6.64 -5.37
C THR A 81 -8.18 -5.48 -5.09
N PHE A 82 -7.32 -5.15 -6.05
CA PHE A 82 -6.42 -3.99 -5.97
C PHE A 82 -7.17 -2.68 -5.63
N SER A 83 -8.34 -2.45 -6.24
CA SER A 83 -9.17 -1.28 -5.92
C SER A 83 -9.70 -1.28 -4.49
N ALA A 84 -10.12 -2.44 -3.97
CA ALA A 84 -10.65 -2.54 -2.62
C ALA A 84 -9.55 -2.33 -1.58
N ARG A 85 -8.35 -2.87 -1.82
CA ARG A 85 -7.19 -2.64 -0.95
C ARG A 85 -6.76 -1.17 -0.93
N ILE A 86 -6.73 -0.50 -2.08
CA ILE A 86 -6.50 0.96 -2.13
C ILE A 86 -7.53 1.70 -1.25
N GLY A 87 -8.81 1.39 -1.46
CA GLY A 87 -9.90 2.02 -0.72
C GLY A 87 -9.81 1.78 0.79
N LEU A 88 -9.50 0.55 1.21
CA LEU A 88 -9.38 0.21 2.63
C LEU A 88 -8.17 0.90 3.27
N CYS A 89 -6.99 0.84 2.64
CA CYS A 89 -5.81 1.55 3.14
C CYS A 89 -6.06 3.05 3.30
N HIS A 90 -6.78 3.66 2.35
CA HIS A 90 -7.15 5.08 2.41
C HIS A 90 -8.12 5.36 3.56
N ARG A 91 -9.16 4.54 3.71
CA ARG A 91 -10.17 4.70 4.79
C ARG A 91 -9.61 4.46 6.18
N LEU A 92 -8.60 3.61 6.32
CA LEU A 92 -7.86 3.38 7.56
C LEU A 92 -6.80 4.47 7.85
N GLY A 93 -6.59 5.43 6.93
CA GLY A 93 -5.59 6.48 7.09
C GLY A 93 -4.14 6.02 6.88
N LEU A 94 -3.93 4.85 6.28
CA LEU A 94 -2.59 4.31 5.99
C LEU A 94 -1.93 4.98 4.79
N ILE A 95 -2.75 5.54 3.91
CA ILE A 95 -2.30 6.31 2.74
C ILE A 95 -3.10 7.61 2.62
N ASP A 96 -2.45 8.66 2.14
CA ASP A 96 -3.07 9.97 1.92
C ASP A 96 -3.88 10.03 0.60
N ASP A 97 -4.65 11.10 0.42
CA ASP A 97 -5.47 11.35 -0.77
C ASP A 97 -4.65 11.35 -2.07
N ASN A 98 -3.45 11.94 -2.04
CA ASN A 98 -2.61 12.06 -3.23
C ASN A 98 -2.08 10.69 -3.66
N PHE A 99 -1.67 9.86 -2.70
CA PHE A 99 -1.18 8.52 -2.94
C PHE A 99 -2.31 7.57 -3.36
N CYS A 100 -3.50 7.69 -2.76
CA CYS A 100 -4.70 6.99 -3.20
C CYS A 100 -5.04 7.29 -4.67
N ARG A 101 -5.05 8.58 -5.05
CA ARG A 101 -5.25 9.00 -6.46
C ARG A 101 -4.19 8.42 -7.39
N ALA A 102 -2.92 8.46 -7.00
CA ALA A 102 -1.81 7.90 -7.77
C ALA A 102 -1.98 6.40 -8.02
N LEU A 103 -2.30 5.61 -6.99
CA LEU A 103 -2.54 4.17 -7.10
C LEU A 103 -3.73 3.85 -8.02
N HIS A 104 -4.82 4.62 -7.92
CA HIS A 104 -5.93 4.48 -8.86
C HIS A 104 -5.57 4.87 -10.29
N MET A 105 -4.69 5.83 -10.51
CA MET A 105 -4.18 6.16 -11.84
C MET A 105 -3.36 5.01 -12.43
N ILE A 106 -2.44 4.43 -11.64
CA ILE A 106 -1.67 3.25 -12.03
C ILE A 106 -2.60 2.08 -12.36
N ARG A 107 -3.63 1.83 -11.54
CA ARG A 107 -4.66 0.81 -11.80
C ARG A 107 -5.38 1.05 -13.13
N LYS A 108 -5.78 2.29 -13.43
CA LYS A 108 -6.43 2.65 -14.71
C LYS A 108 -5.51 2.37 -15.90
N ILE A 109 -4.24 2.76 -15.81
CA ILE A 109 -3.23 2.47 -16.83
C ILE A 109 -3.09 0.95 -17.02
N ARG A 110 -2.94 0.19 -15.93
CA ARG A 110 -2.85 -1.28 -16.00
C ARG A 110 -4.06 -1.93 -16.65
N ASN A 111 -5.26 -1.47 -16.34
CA ASN A 111 -6.47 -2.01 -16.94
C ASN A 111 -6.50 -1.78 -18.46
N SER A 112 -6.11 -0.60 -18.95
CA SER A 112 -5.98 -0.39 -20.40
C SER A 112 -4.95 -1.34 -21.05
N PHE A 113 -3.78 -1.52 -20.42
CA PHE A 113 -2.77 -2.47 -20.91
C PHE A 113 -3.23 -3.92 -20.88
N ALA A 114 -4.11 -4.31 -19.95
CA ALA A 114 -4.66 -5.66 -19.89
C ALA A 114 -5.71 -5.94 -20.98
N HIS A 115 -6.51 -4.92 -21.36
CA HIS A 115 -7.62 -5.09 -22.30
C HIS A 115 -7.26 -4.84 -23.77
N GLU A 116 -6.16 -4.13 -24.06
CA GLU A 116 -5.72 -3.89 -25.43
C GLU A 116 -4.79 -5.01 -25.94
N ILE A 117 -5.07 -5.52 -27.15
CA ILE A 117 -4.41 -6.71 -27.72
C ILE A 117 -3.10 -6.36 -28.46
N GLY A 118 -2.93 -5.12 -28.95
CA GLY A 118 -1.70 -4.71 -29.64
C GLY A 118 -1.58 -3.20 -29.84
N GLY A 119 -0.36 -2.71 -30.06
CA GLY A 119 -0.07 -1.30 -30.36
C GLY A 119 -0.05 -0.35 -29.15
N ILE A 120 -0.19 -0.88 -27.93
CA ILE A 120 -0.18 -0.09 -26.70
C ILE A 120 1.24 0.22 -26.24
N SER A 121 1.51 1.48 -25.91
CA SER A 121 2.78 1.96 -25.37
C SER A 121 2.52 3.07 -24.36
N LEU A 122 3.41 3.23 -23.38
CA LEU A 122 3.35 4.33 -22.42
C LEU A 122 3.41 5.70 -23.11
N GLU A 123 3.98 5.77 -24.32
CA GLU A 123 4.07 6.96 -25.15
C GLU A 123 2.80 7.27 -25.98
N SER A 124 1.74 6.45 -25.90
CA SER A 124 0.49 6.74 -26.62
C SER A 124 -0.26 7.91 -25.97
N GLY A 125 -1.01 8.70 -26.76
CA GLY A 125 -1.64 9.95 -26.29
C GLY A 125 -2.49 9.80 -25.01
N ALA A 126 -3.36 8.79 -24.96
CA ALA A 126 -4.21 8.55 -23.79
C ALA A 126 -3.41 8.12 -22.54
N HIS A 127 -2.29 7.41 -22.70
CA HIS A 127 -1.42 7.02 -21.59
C HIS A 127 -0.53 8.17 -21.14
N ARG A 128 -0.01 8.97 -22.07
CA ARG A 128 0.78 10.16 -21.78
C ARG A 128 0.04 11.13 -20.87
N ASP A 129 -1.25 11.38 -21.13
CA ASP A 129 -2.03 12.30 -20.30
C ASP A 129 -2.28 11.75 -18.90
N ARG A 130 -2.58 10.45 -18.77
CA ARG A 130 -2.68 9.77 -17.46
C ARG A 130 -1.36 9.78 -16.70
N ILE A 131 -0.23 9.60 -17.39
CA ILE A 131 1.10 9.64 -16.78
C ILE A 131 1.43 11.07 -16.35
N ARG A 132 1.09 12.09 -17.14
CA ARG A 132 1.25 13.50 -16.76
C ARG A 132 0.46 13.85 -15.50
N GLU A 133 -0.77 13.36 -15.39
CA GLU A 133 -1.59 13.51 -14.19
C GLU A 133 -0.96 12.80 -12.99
N LEU A 134 -0.49 11.55 -13.18
CA LEU A 134 0.19 10.76 -12.15
C LEU A 134 1.45 11.47 -11.61
N ILE A 135 2.28 12.05 -12.48
CA ILE A 135 3.55 12.67 -12.09
C ILE A 135 3.39 14.13 -11.64
N GLY A 136 2.25 14.78 -11.91
CA GLY A 136 2.01 16.18 -11.55
C GLY A 136 2.39 16.50 -10.10
N PRO A 137 1.92 15.72 -9.11
CA PRO A 137 2.29 15.87 -7.70
C PRO A 137 3.74 15.49 -7.36
N LEU A 138 4.45 14.80 -8.25
CA LEU A 138 5.84 14.33 -8.04
C LEU A 138 6.89 15.27 -8.63
N ARG A 139 6.49 16.30 -9.39
CA ARG A 139 7.44 17.24 -10.01
C ARG A 139 8.25 17.99 -8.94
N GLY A 140 9.56 18.05 -9.13
CA GLY A 140 10.50 18.67 -8.18
C GLY A 140 10.79 17.81 -6.95
N ASN A 141 10.28 16.58 -6.90
CA ASN A 141 10.68 15.62 -5.89
C ASN A 141 12.04 15.01 -6.26
N LYS A 142 13.08 15.31 -5.48
CA LYS A 142 14.45 14.83 -5.73
C LYS A 142 14.56 13.32 -5.93
N ALA A 143 13.78 12.51 -5.19
CA ALA A 143 13.83 11.06 -5.33
C ALA A 143 13.21 10.60 -6.66
N PHE A 144 12.12 11.24 -7.08
CA PHE A 144 11.53 11.02 -8.40
C PHE A 144 12.49 11.40 -9.52
N ASP A 145 13.12 12.58 -9.42
CA ASP A 145 14.06 13.08 -10.42
C ASP A 145 15.29 12.15 -10.52
N THR A 146 15.83 11.71 -9.37
CA THR A 146 16.96 10.75 -9.30
C THR A 146 16.63 9.42 -9.96
N LEU A 147 15.42 8.88 -9.73
CA LEU A 147 14.98 7.64 -10.38
C LEU A 147 14.84 7.82 -11.89
N THR A 148 14.28 8.96 -12.31
CA THR A 148 14.04 9.27 -13.72
C THR A 148 15.33 9.45 -14.50
N GLU A 149 16.28 10.21 -13.96
CA GLU A 149 17.56 10.50 -14.62
C GLU A 149 18.57 9.34 -14.49
N GLY A 150 18.55 8.65 -13.35
CA GLY A 150 19.46 7.55 -13.05
C GLY A 150 18.92 6.21 -13.54
N SER A 151 18.10 5.56 -12.70
CA SER A 151 17.65 4.18 -12.92
C SER A 151 16.87 3.98 -14.22
N PHE A 152 16.13 4.98 -14.67
CA PHE A 152 15.25 4.90 -15.83
C PHE A 152 15.60 5.89 -16.95
N GLY A 153 16.80 6.50 -16.92
CA GLY A 153 17.20 7.51 -17.91
C GLY A 153 17.32 7.01 -19.36
N GLU A 154 17.47 5.70 -19.54
CA GLU A 154 17.47 5.05 -20.86
C GLU A 154 16.07 4.95 -21.48
N HIS A 155 15.01 5.14 -20.69
CA HIS A 155 13.62 5.10 -21.17
C HIS A 155 13.15 6.53 -21.51
N PRO A 156 12.86 6.84 -22.78
CA PRO A 156 12.47 8.18 -23.16
C PRO A 156 11.10 8.55 -22.58
N GLY A 157 10.91 9.86 -22.34
CA GLY A 157 9.60 10.45 -22.14
C GLY A 157 8.80 9.88 -20.96
N THR A 158 7.56 9.49 -21.25
CA THR A 158 6.60 9.03 -20.25
C THR A 158 6.85 7.61 -19.76
N ALA A 159 7.56 6.77 -20.51
CA ALA A 159 7.94 5.43 -20.09
C ALA A 159 8.86 5.47 -18.84
N GLY A 160 9.93 6.27 -18.88
CA GLY A 160 10.84 6.45 -17.74
C GLY A 160 10.14 7.10 -16.54
N GLN A 161 9.26 8.07 -16.80
CA GLN A 161 8.46 8.76 -15.78
C GLN A 161 7.49 7.82 -15.07
N PHE A 162 6.78 6.96 -15.82
CA PHE A 162 5.89 5.95 -15.24
C PHE A 162 6.67 4.97 -14.37
N ARG A 163 7.80 4.46 -14.86
CA ARG A 163 8.63 3.52 -14.09
C ARG A 163 9.14 4.15 -12.79
N SER A 164 9.57 5.40 -12.85
CA SER A 164 10.02 6.18 -11.69
C SER A 164 8.88 6.41 -10.68
N ALA A 165 7.66 6.70 -11.16
CA ALA A 165 6.50 6.87 -10.29
C ALA A 165 6.13 5.56 -9.57
N VAL A 166 6.15 4.43 -10.27
CA VAL A 166 5.89 3.10 -9.69
C VAL A 166 6.97 2.73 -8.67
N ALA A 167 8.25 2.93 -9.02
CA ALA A 167 9.37 2.67 -8.12
C ALA A 167 9.28 3.51 -6.83
N LEU A 168 8.99 4.80 -6.95
CA LEU A 168 8.81 5.68 -5.81
C LEU A 168 7.60 5.27 -4.95
N ALA A 169 6.50 4.85 -5.58
CA ALA A 169 5.34 4.33 -4.86
C ALA A 169 5.68 3.04 -4.09
N ALA A 170 6.46 2.14 -4.69
CA ALA A 170 6.94 0.94 -4.02
C ALA A 170 7.80 1.30 -2.79
N ILE A 171 8.78 2.19 -2.93
CA ILE A 171 9.61 2.65 -1.79
C ILE A 171 8.74 3.21 -0.66
N ARG A 172 7.73 4.03 -0.99
CA ARG A 172 6.83 4.62 0.00
C ARG A 172 6.00 3.55 0.71
N LEU A 173 5.46 2.57 -0.01
CA LEU A 173 4.70 1.46 0.57
C LEU A 173 5.57 0.56 1.42
N GLU A 174 6.81 0.27 1.02
CA GLU A 174 7.75 -0.51 1.82
C GLU A 174 8.08 0.19 3.14
N GLY A 175 8.29 1.51 3.08
CA GLY A 175 8.37 2.34 4.27
C GLY A 175 7.13 2.26 5.15
N ALA A 176 5.92 2.28 4.55
CA ALA A 176 4.68 2.14 5.30
C ALA A 176 4.55 0.76 5.96
N CYS A 177 4.82 -0.33 5.24
CA CYS A 177 4.74 -1.69 5.77
C CYS A 177 5.67 -1.91 6.96
N ARG A 178 6.88 -1.34 6.93
CA ARG A 178 7.85 -1.44 8.04
C ARG A 178 7.43 -0.67 9.30
N ASN A 179 6.73 0.44 9.11
CA ASN A 179 6.31 1.33 10.21
C ASN A 179 4.84 1.13 10.58
N ALA A 180 4.15 0.16 9.97
CA ALA A 180 2.76 -0.12 10.25
C ALA A 180 2.61 -0.54 11.71
N LEU A 181 1.73 0.15 12.42
CA LEU A 181 1.32 -0.24 13.76
C LEU A 181 0.07 -1.11 13.64
N GLN A 182 0.11 -2.26 14.28
CA GLN A 182 -1.06 -3.12 14.37
C GLN A 182 -2.14 -2.43 15.20
N ILE A 183 -3.41 -2.56 14.80
CA ILE A 183 -4.55 -2.03 15.54
C ILE A 183 -4.62 -2.74 16.90
N GLU A 184 -4.21 -2.02 17.93
CA GLU A 184 -4.31 -2.45 19.32
C GLU A 184 -5.73 -2.22 19.87
N GLY A 185 -6.19 -3.13 20.72
CA GLY A 185 -7.41 -2.94 21.51
C GLY A 185 -7.93 -4.27 22.05
N SER A 186 -8.47 -4.29 23.27
CA SER A 186 -9.36 -5.40 23.65
C SER A 186 -10.66 -5.22 22.86
N PRO A 187 -11.22 -6.28 22.25
CA PRO A 187 -12.55 -6.17 21.65
C PRO A 187 -13.52 -5.66 22.71
N TYR A 188 -14.43 -4.76 22.32
CA TYR A 188 -15.44 -4.27 23.24
C TYR A 188 -16.24 -5.46 23.79
N SER A 189 -16.28 -5.62 25.11
CA SER A 189 -17.24 -6.52 25.74
C SER A 189 -18.62 -5.91 25.54
N LEU A 190 -19.37 -6.42 24.56
CA LEU A 190 -20.75 -6.01 24.31
C LEU A 190 -21.71 -6.57 25.37
N LEU A 191 -21.22 -7.44 26.25
CA LEU A 191 -21.99 -7.93 27.40
C LEU A 191 -21.93 -6.92 28.55
N PRO A 192 -23.10 -6.48 29.07
CA PRO A 192 -23.16 -5.73 30.32
C PRO A 192 -22.50 -6.52 31.44
N LYS A 193 -21.83 -5.83 32.38
CA LYS A 193 -21.14 -6.45 33.53
C LYS A 193 -22.02 -7.39 34.38
N ASN A 194 -23.34 -7.25 34.28
CA ASN A 194 -24.33 -8.00 35.04
C ASN A 194 -24.88 -9.23 34.29
N PHE A 195 -24.42 -9.49 33.07
CA PHE A 195 -24.81 -10.66 32.27
C PHE A 195 -24.04 -11.90 32.75
N LYS A 196 -24.26 -12.31 34.02
CA LYS A 196 -23.84 -13.63 34.48
C LYS A 196 -24.77 -14.66 33.85
N GLN A 197 -24.17 -15.68 33.24
CA GLN A 197 -24.84 -16.81 32.60
C GLN A 197 -25.94 -17.39 33.50
N SER A 198 -27.19 -17.30 33.06
CA SER A 198 -28.32 -18.07 33.59
C SER A 198 -28.26 -19.54 33.14
N ALA A 199 -27.07 -20.13 33.08
CA ALA A 199 -26.83 -21.47 32.54
C ALA A 199 -26.11 -22.36 33.56
N THR A 200 -26.59 -22.34 34.79
CA THR A 200 -26.41 -23.40 35.80
C THR A 200 -27.63 -23.26 36.71
N ASP A 201 -28.70 -24.04 36.46
CA ASP A 201 -29.74 -24.43 37.44
C ASP A 201 -30.97 -25.06 36.74
N SER A 202 -30.78 -25.99 35.79
CA SER A 202 -31.90 -26.84 35.34
C SER A 202 -31.56 -28.31 35.05
N ASP A 203 -30.34 -28.78 35.33
CA ASP A 203 -29.94 -30.17 35.08
C ASP A 203 -29.39 -30.89 36.32
N ALA A 204 -29.79 -30.43 37.51
CA ALA A 204 -29.55 -31.17 38.75
C ALA A 204 -30.85 -31.32 39.55
N ALA A 205 -31.41 -32.53 39.42
CA ALA A 205 -32.17 -33.31 40.39
C ALA A 205 -33.69 -33.45 40.18
N PRO A 206 -34.28 -34.61 40.60
CA PRO A 206 -33.67 -35.84 41.12
C PRO A 206 -33.72 -37.02 40.13
#